data_AF-A0A486RMC6-F1
#
_entry.id   AF-A0A486RMC6-F1
#
_cell.length_a   1.000
_cell.length_b   1.000
_cell.length_c   1.000
_cell.angle_alpha   90.00
_cell.angle_beta   90.00
_cell.angle_gamma   90.00
#
_symmetry.space_group_name_H-M   'P 1'
#
loop_
_entity.id
_entity.type
_entity.pdbx_description
1 polymer ?
#
loop_
_entity_poly.entity_id
_entity_poly.type
_entity_poly.pdbx_seq_one_letter_code
_entity_poly.pdbx_strand_id
1 'polypeptide(L)'
;MQFTHKKNRSLYIPYAGPVLLEFPLLNKGSAFSMEERSNFNLLGLLPEVVETIEEQAERAWIQYQGFKTEIDKHIYLRNIQDTNETLFYRLIGNHLEEMMPVIYTPTVGAACERFSEIYRRARGVFISYQNRHNLDDILQNVPNHNVKVIVVTDGERILGLGDQGIGGMGIPIGKLSLYTTCGGISPAYTLPIVLDVGTNNQQLLDDPLYMGWRHPRITDDEYYQFVDDVIQAIKARWPDVLLQFEDFAQKNAMPLLNRYRNEICSFNDDIQGTAAVTVGTLIAASHGAGSQLSEQKIVFLGAGSAGCGIAEQIIAQIVREGLSEEEARQRVFMVDRFGLLTDGMPNLLPFQNKLVQKREQLQSWDTTSEALSLLDVVRNVKPNILIGVSGQPGLFTEEIIREMHKHCPRPIVMPLSNPTSRVEATPQNILSWTDGEALVATGSPFSPVTVKGKQYPIAQCNNSYIFPGIGLGVIASGASRVTDEMLMAASETLAQHSPLVNNGEGPVLPELKDIQTVSRAIAFAVGKVAQEQGMAVKTSAEALLQAISDNFWLPEYRNYRRTSI
;
A
#
# COMPACT_ATOMS: atom_id res chain seq x y z
N MET A 1 0.95 -25.19 -13.08
CA MET A 1 0.08 -26.25 -12.53
C MET A 1 -1.35 -25.74 -12.56
N GLN A 2 -2.28 -26.48 -13.16
CA GLN A 2 -3.71 -26.17 -13.04
C GLN A 2 -4.15 -26.51 -11.62
N PHE A 3 -4.29 -25.50 -10.78
CA PHE A 3 -4.82 -25.67 -9.43
C PHE A 3 -6.31 -25.96 -9.53
N THR A 4 -6.71 -27.20 -9.22
CA THR A 4 -8.11 -27.57 -9.07
C THR A 4 -8.66 -26.87 -7.83
N HIS A 5 -9.28 -25.70 -8.00
CA HIS A 5 -10.11 -25.11 -6.94
C HIS A 5 -11.11 -26.17 -6.48
N LYS A 6 -11.26 -26.35 -5.15
CA LYS A 6 -12.37 -27.08 -4.53
C LYS A 6 -13.71 -26.37 -4.84
N LYS A 7 -14.12 -26.34 -6.11
CA LYS A 7 -15.49 -26.06 -6.52
C LYS A 7 -16.34 -27.22 -6.02
N ASN A 8 -17.25 -26.96 -5.07
CA ASN A 8 -18.52 -27.69 -4.82
C ASN A 8 -18.98 -27.84 -3.35
N ARG A 9 -18.40 -27.16 -2.35
CA ARG A 9 -19.04 -27.14 -1.02
C ARG A 9 -19.97 -25.94 -0.87
N SER A 10 -21.28 -26.21 -0.87
CA SER A 10 -22.30 -25.22 -0.53
C SER A 10 -22.03 -24.60 0.83
N LEU A 11 -22.22 -23.29 0.94
CA LEU A 11 -22.23 -22.61 2.23
C LEU A 11 -23.59 -22.80 2.88
N TYR A 12 -23.55 -23.15 4.15
CA TYR A 12 -24.74 -23.28 4.97
C TYR A 12 -24.95 -21.96 5.71
N ILE A 13 -26.09 -21.30 5.45
CA ILE A 13 -26.38 -19.98 6.03
C ILE A 13 -27.76 -19.98 6.70
N PRO A 14 -27.90 -19.29 7.85
CA PRO A 14 -29.17 -19.19 8.56
C PRO A 14 -30.09 -18.08 8.03
N TYR A 15 -29.56 -17.15 7.23
CA TYR A 15 -30.27 -15.96 6.78
C TYR A 15 -31.23 -16.27 5.62
N ALA A 16 -32.39 -15.59 5.60
CA ALA A 16 -33.41 -15.71 4.56
C ALA A 16 -34.23 -14.40 4.46
N GLY A 17 -34.98 -14.24 3.38
CA GLY A 17 -35.82 -13.06 3.14
C GLY A 17 -35.00 -11.76 3.00
N PRO A 18 -35.58 -10.61 3.36
CA PRO A 18 -34.91 -9.31 3.25
C PRO A 18 -33.57 -9.24 3.99
N VAL A 19 -33.44 -9.96 5.12
CA VAL A 19 -32.21 -10.01 5.90
C VAL A 19 -31.03 -10.55 5.08
N LEU A 20 -31.23 -11.58 4.26
CA LEU A 20 -30.19 -12.11 3.37
C LEU A 20 -29.75 -11.08 2.31
N LEU A 21 -30.69 -10.27 1.81
CA LEU A 21 -30.41 -9.24 0.80
C LEU A 21 -29.61 -8.06 1.39
N GLU A 22 -29.65 -7.86 2.70
CA GLU A 22 -28.90 -6.80 3.39
C GLU A 22 -27.48 -7.22 3.82
N PHE A 23 -27.10 -8.49 3.67
CA PHE A 23 -25.74 -8.98 3.98
C PHE A 23 -24.86 -8.96 2.74
N PRO A 24 -23.94 -7.98 2.55
CA PRO A 24 -23.27 -7.76 1.26
C PRO A 24 -22.40 -8.92 0.78
N LEU A 25 -21.77 -9.65 1.72
CA LEU A 25 -20.96 -10.85 1.41
C LEU A 25 -21.79 -12.05 0.93
N LEU A 26 -23.07 -12.10 1.29
CA LEU A 26 -23.98 -13.19 0.95
C LEU A 26 -25.01 -12.78 -0.12
N ASN A 27 -25.22 -11.50 -0.33
CA ASN A 27 -26.19 -11.03 -1.31
C ASN A 27 -25.66 -11.27 -2.73
N LYS A 28 -26.49 -11.91 -3.55
CA LYS A 28 -26.24 -12.09 -4.99
C LYS A 28 -27.10 -11.18 -5.85
N GLY A 29 -28.01 -10.40 -5.27
CA GLY A 29 -29.02 -9.63 -6.01
C GLY A 29 -29.83 -10.53 -6.94
N SER A 30 -30.00 -10.11 -8.19
CA SER A 30 -30.67 -10.87 -9.26
C SER A 30 -30.03 -12.24 -9.57
N ALA A 31 -28.78 -12.49 -9.16
CA ALA A 31 -28.08 -13.75 -9.43
C ALA A 31 -28.41 -14.89 -8.46
N PHE A 32 -29.32 -14.70 -7.51
CA PHE A 32 -29.93 -15.83 -6.81
C PHE A 32 -30.74 -16.69 -7.79
N SER A 33 -30.42 -17.98 -7.85
CA SER A 33 -31.15 -18.93 -8.70
C SER A 33 -32.61 -19.07 -8.23
N MET A 34 -33.51 -19.54 -9.08
CA MET A 34 -34.92 -19.77 -8.67
C MET A 34 -35.04 -20.76 -7.50
N GLU A 35 -34.16 -21.76 -7.43
CA GLU A 35 -34.08 -22.67 -6.30
C GLU A 35 -33.66 -21.93 -5.02
N GLU A 36 -32.62 -21.10 -5.08
CA GLU A 36 -32.20 -20.27 -3.94
C GLU A 36 -33.31 -19.30 -3.53
N ARG A 37 -33.97 -18.64 -4.49
CA ARG A 37 -35.08 -17.73 -4.20
C ARG A 37 -36.23 -18.43 -3.48
N SER A 38 -36.58 -19.65 -3.89
CA SER A 38 -37.58 -20.47 -3.19
C SER A 38 -37.11 -20.86 -1.79
N ASN A 39 -35.91 -21.41 -1.67
CA ASN A 39 -35.38 -21.95 -0.40
C ASN A 39 -35.12 -20.86 0.66
N PHE A 40 -34.74 -19.66 0.22
CA PHE A 40 -34.43 -18.52 1.07
C PHE A 40 -35.56 -17.49 1.16
N ASN A 41 -36.79 -17.81 0.72
CA ASN A 41 -37.94 -16.91 0.79
C ASN A 41 -37.71 -15.54 0.10
N LEU A 42 -37.12 -15.55 -1.09
CA LEU A 42 -36.84 -14.35 -1.91
C LEU A 42 -37.78 -14.20 -3.12
N LEU A 43 -38.68 -15.18 -3.37
CA LEU A 43 -39.67 -15.08 -4.43
C LEU A 43 -40.51 -13.80 -4.27
N GLY A 44 -40.60 -12.99 -5.34
CA GLY A 44 -41.29 -11.70 -5.34
C GLY A 44 -40.49 -10.53 -4.78
N LEU A 45 -39.30 -10.74 -4.21
CA LEU A 45 -38.41 -9.66 -3.71
C LEU A 45 -37.40 -9.19 -4.76
N LEU A 46 -37.21 -9.94 -5.84
CA LEU A 46 -36.24 -9.68 -6.89
C LEU A 46 -36.92 -9.75 -8.28
N PRO A 47 -36.41 -9.04 -9.29
CA PRO A 47 -36.90 -9.16 -10.67
C PRO A 47 -36.87 -10.61 -11.18
N GLU A 48 -37.83 -10.98 -12.03
CA GLU A 48 -37.99 -12.37 -12.54
C GLU A 48 -36.71 -12.92 -13.19
N VAL A 49 -36.00 -12.09 -13.95
CA VAL A 49 -34.76 -12.49 -14.62
C VAL A 49 -33.68 -12.84 -13.60
N VAL A 50 -33.09 -14.02 -13.76
CA VAL A 50 -31.89 -14.44 -13.03
C VAL A 50 -30.67 -14.07 -13.86
N GLU A 51 -29.87 -13.13 -13.37
CA GLU A 51 -28.64 -12.69 -14.05
C GLU A 51 -27.46 -13.60 -13.64
N THR A 52 -26.44 -13.74 -14.50
CA THR A 52 -25.12 -14.22 -14.08
C THR A 52 -24.31 -13.09 -13.44
N ILE A 53 -23.21 -13.43 -12.77
CA ILE A 53 -22.33 -12.40 -12.21
C ILE A 53 -21.67 -11.55 -13.30
N GLU A 54 -21.46 -12.12 -14.49
CA GLU A 54 -20.94 -11.40 -15.67
C GLU A 54 -21.95 -10.37 -16.17
N GLU A 55 -23.23 -10.74 -16.28
CA GLU A 55 -24.29 -9.80 -16.69
C GLU A 55 -24.47 -8.67 -15.66
N GLN A 56 -24.41 -8.99 -14.37
CA GLN A 56 -24.43 -7.98 -13.31
C GLN A 56 -23.22 -7.05 -13.38
N ALA A 57 -22.02 -7.60 -13.62
CA ALA A 57 -20.78 -6.82 -13.73
C ALA A 57 -20.83 -5.88 -14.93
N GLU A 58 -21.30 -6.35 -16.09
CA GLU A 58 -21.49 -5.53 -17.29
C GLU A 58 -22.48 -4.39 -17.01
N ARG A 59 -23.63 -4.70 -16.42
CA ARG A 59 -24.64 -3.69 -16.05
C ARG A 59 -24.10 -2.66 -15.06
N ALA A 60 -23.25 -3.09 -14.12
CA ALA A 60 -22.61 -2.19 -13.17
C ALA A 60 -21.52 -1.32 -13.83
N TRP A 61 -20.77 -1.87 -14.78
CA TRP A 61 -19.77 -1.14 -15.55
C TRP A 61 -20.39 -0.05 -16.43
N ILE A 62 -21.49 -0.36 -17.13
CA ILE A 62 -22.24 0.64 -17.93
C ILE A 62 -22.71 1.82 -17.06
N GLN A 63 -23.20 1.54 -15.85
CA GLN A 63 -23.57 2.59 -14.90
C GLN A 63 -22.35 3.38 -14.41
N TYR A 64 -21.25 2.70 -14.10
CA TYR A 64 -19.98 3.33 -13.70
C TYR A 64 -19.50 4.33 -14.76
N GLN A 65 -19.57 3.97 -16.05
CA GLN A 65 -19.19 4.84 -17.17
C GLN A 65 -20.11 6.07 -17.32
N GLY A 66 -21.33 6.02 -16.79
CA GLY A 66 -22.27 7.14 -16.80
C GLY A 66 -21.90 8.28 -15.84
N PHE A 67 -21.03 8.04 -14.85
CA PHE A 67 -20.58 9.05 -13.89
C PHE A 67 -19.46 9.91 -14.45
N LYS A 68 -19.54 11.23 -14.19
CA LYS A 68 -18.64 12.23 -14.79
C LYS A 68 -17.40 12.52 -13.94
N THR A 69 -17.51 12.39 -12.63
CA THR A 69 -16.41 12.71 -11.70
C THR A 69 -15.91 11.45 -11.02
N GLU A 70 -14.62 11.44 -10.67
CA GLU A 70 -14.01 10.30 -9.98
C GLU A 70 -14.60 10.06 -8.59
N ILE A 71 -15.05 11.12 -7.90
CA ILE A 71 -15.72 10.98 -6.61
C ILE A 71 -17.12 10.36 -6.74
N ASP A 72 -17.88 10.67 -7.80
CA ASP A 72 -19.18 10.02 -8.04
C ASP A 72 -18.99 8.53 -8.36
N LYS A 73 -17.97 8.21 -9.16
CA LYS A 73 -17.55 6.84 -9.44
C LYS A 73 -17.15 6.10 -8.16
N HIS A 74 -16.39 6.74 -7.28
CA HIS A 74 -16.02 6.19 -5.96
C HIS A 74 -17.27 5.87 -5.15
N ILE A 75 -18.17 6.84 -4.98
CA ILE A 75 -19.43 6.67 -4.25
C ILE A 75 -20.28 5.54 -4.83
N TYR A 76 -20.31 5.39 -6.16
CA TYR A 76 -20.99 4.29 -6.83
C TYR A 76 -20.37 2.93 -6.50
N LEU A 77 -19.05 2.79 -6.64
CA LEU A 77 -18.34 1.55 -6.31
C LEU A 77 -18.50 1.19 -4.83
N ARG A 78 -18.43 2.17 -3.91
CA ARG A 78 -18.71 2.00 -2.48
C ARG A 78 -20.11 1.44 -2.24
N ASN A 79 -21.12 1.94 -2.95
CA ASN A 79 -22.48 1.44 -2.82
C ASN A 79 -22.60 -0.03 -3.26
N ILE A 80 -21.91 -0.43 -4.32
CA ILE A 80 -21.86 -1.85 -4.72
C ILE A 80 -21.20 -2.67 -3.60
N GLN A 81 -20.08 -2.21 -3.04
CA GLN A 81 -19.42 -2.94 -1.96
C GLN A 81 -20.33 -3.14 -0.73
N ASP A 82 -21.15 -2.14 -0.40
CA ASP A 82 -22.06 -2.17 0.76
C ASP A 82 -23.41 -2.85 0.48
N THR A 83 -23.61 -3.39 -0.73
CA THR A 83 -24.85 -4.10 -1.11
C THR A 83 -24.59 -5.49 -1.68
N ASN A 84 -23.53 -5.69 -2.46
CA ASN A 84 -23.12 -6.94 -3.08
C ASN A 84 -21.60 -6.96 -3.26
N GLU A 85 -20.91 -7.44 -2.24
CA GLU A 85 -19.46 -7.34 -2.12
C GLU A 85 -18.73 -8.26 -3.11
N THR A 86 -19.31 -9.42 -3.44
CA THR A 86 -18.76 -10.31 -4.49
C THR A 86 -18.79 -9.61 -5.85
N LEU A 87 -19.89 -8.92 -6.19
CA LEU A 87 -20.01 -8.17 -7.43
C LEU A 87 -19.03 -7.00 -7.49
N PHE A 88 -18.83 -6.28 -6.39
CA PHE A 88 -17.84 -5.21 -6.29
C PHE A 88 -16.44 -5.70 -6.70
N TYR A 89 -15.96 -6.80 -6.12
CA TYR A 89 -14.65 -7.35 -6.45
C TYR A 89 -14.60 -7.98 -7.85
N ARG A 90 -15.72 -8.54 -8.35
CA ARG A 90 -15.81 -9.02 -9.73
C ARG A 90 -15.62 -7.88 -10.72
N LEU A 91 -16.33 -6.77 -10.50
CA LEU A 91 -16.27 -5.57 -11.33
C LEU A 91 -14.86 -4.97 -11.35
N ILE A 92 -14.25 -4.78 -10.18
CA ILE A 92 -12.87 -4.26 -10.10
C ILE A 92 -11.89 -5.22 -10.76
N GLY A 93 -12.03 -6.53 -10.54
CA GLY A 93 -11.15 -7.52 -11.18
C GLY A 93 -11.19 -7.46 -12.70
N ASN A 94 -12.35 -7.17 -13.30
CA ASN A 94 -12.50 -7.02 -14.75
C ASN A 94 -11.87 -5.73 -15.29
N HIS A 95 -11.80 -4.67 -14.47
CA HIS A 95 -11.38 -3.31 -14.86
C HIS A 95 -10.34 -2.73 -13.90
N LEU A 96 -9.35 -3.54 -13.49
CA LEU A 96 -8.45 -3.19 -12.39
C LEU A 96 -7.70 -1.89 -12.61
N GLU A 97 -7.11 -1.70 -13.80
CA GLU A 97 -6.34 -0.50 -14.14
C GLU A 97 -7.20 0.78 -14.13
N GLU A 98 -8.47 0.66 -14.53
CA GLU A 98 -9.43 1.78 -14.55
C GLU A 98 -9.93 2.11 -13.14
N MET A 99 -10.24 1.09 -12.32
CA MET A 99 -10.94 1.28 -11.05
C MET A 99 -10.02 1.38 -9.83
N MET A 100 -8.79 0.88 -9.91
CA MET A 100 -7.82 0.97 -8.81
C MET A 100 -7.55 2.43 -8.36
N PRO A 101 -7.38 3.41 -9.28
CA PRO A 101 -7.23 4.81 -8.89
C PRO A 101 -8.48 5.45 -8.28
N VAL A 102 -9.64 4.79 -8.41
CA VAL A 102 -10.94 5.26 -7.87
C VAL A 102 -11.18 4.72 -6.46
N ILE A 103 -10.88 3.44 -6.22
CA ILE A 103 -11.06 2.81 -4.90
C ILE A 103 -9.89 3.09 -3.94
N TYR A 104 -8.76 3.56 -4.48
CA TYR A 104 -7.58 3.93 -3.71
C TYR A 104 -6.99 5.26 -4.22
N THR A 105 -5.66 5.43 -4.20
CA THR A 105 -5.02 6.68 -4.59
C THR A 105 -5.13 6.93 -6.10
N PRO A 106 -5.46 8.16 -6.53
CA PRO A 106 -5.61 9.38 -5.73
C PRO A 106 -7.02 9.65 -5.18
N THR A 107 -8.08 9.04 -5.74
CA THR A 107 -9.48 9.43 -5.46
C THR A 107 -9.90 9.22 -4.01
N VAL A 108 -9.37 8.20 -3.34
CA VAL A 108 -9.65 7.93 -1.92
C VAL A 108 -9.31 9.11 -1.02
N GLY A 109 -8.32 9.93 -1.39
CA GLY A 109 -7.96 11.12 -0.64
C GLY A 109 -9.12 12.12 -0.56
N ALA A 110 -9.70 12.46 -1.71
CA ALA A 110 -10.88 13.33 -1.78
C ALA A 110 -12.10 12.71 -1.08
N ALA A 111 -12.22 11.38 -1.11
CA ALA A 111 -13.26 10.67 -0.38
C ALA A 111 -13.05 10.73 1.15
N CYS A 112 -11.80 10.78 1.63
CA CYS A 112 -11.48 10.96 3.05
C CYS A 112 -11.83 12.38 3.53
N GLU A 113 -11.49 13.41 2.75
CA GLU A 113 -11.85 14.81 3.07
C GLU A 113 -13.37 14.99 3.16
N ARG A 114 -14.11 14.32 2.28
CA ARG A 114 -15.58 14.37 2.22
C ARG A 114 -16.25 13.22 2.95
N PHE A 115 -15.53 12.47 3.78
CA PHE A 115 -16.03 11.21 4.34
C PHE A 115 -17.36 11.36 5.08
N SER A 116 -17.47 12.41 5.91
CA SER A 116 -18.69 12.70 6.67
C SER A 116 -19.87 13.10 5.77
N GLU A 117 -19.61 13.80 4.66
CA GLU A 117 -20.63 14.20 3.68
C GLU A 117 -21.15 12.99 2.89
N ILE A 118 -20.26 12.07 2.51
CA ILE A 118 -20.59 10.93 1.64
C ILE A 118 -20.95 9.66 2.41
N TYR A 119 -20.94 9.70 3.75
CA TYR A 119 -21.24 8.56 4.62
C TYR A 119 -22.67 8.03 4.38
N ARG A 120 -22.81 6.71 4.30
CA ARG A 120 -24.08 6.04 3.96
C ARG A 120 -24.38 4.81 4.81
N ARG A 121 -23.40 3.90 4.90
CA ARG A 121 -23.51 2.64 5.65
C ARG A 121 -22.25 2.44 6.47
N ALA A 122 -22.41 1.82 7.63
CA ALA A 122 -21.28 1.46 8.49
C ALA A 122 -20.44 0.38 7.81
N ARG A 123 -19.12 0.61 7.74
CA ARG A 123 -18.12 -0.39 7.35
C ARG A 123 -16.87 -0.19 8.19
N GLY A 124 -16.38 -1.27 8.78
CA GLY A 124 -15.29 -1.22 9.75
C GLY A 124 -15.75 -0.83 11.15
N VAL A 125 -14.77 -0.53 11.99
CA VAL A 125 -14.98 -0.19 13.42
C VAL A 125 -14.40 1.19 13.70
N PHE A 126 -15.21 2.03 14.33
CA PHE A 126 -14.81 3.34 14.82
C PHE A 126 -14.58 3.23 16.32
N ILE A 127 -13.33 3.32 16.76
CA ILE A 127 -12.97 3.23 18.18
C ILE A 127 -12.66 4.64 18.68
N SER A 128 -13.65 5.28 19.28
CA SER A 128 -13.48 6.60 19.88
C SER A 128 -12.85 6.51 21.27
N TYR A 129 -11.92 7.43 21.58
CA TYR A 129 -11.33 7.57 22.91
C TYR A 129 -12.37 7.76 24.02
N GLN A 130 -13.53 8.36 23.71
CA GLN A 130 -14.63 8.49 24.66
C GLN A 130 -15.17 7.13 25.15
N ASN A 131 -15.03 6.09 24.33
CA ASN A 131 -15.50 4.73 24.60
C ASN A 131 -14.36 3.77 24.96
N ARG A 132 -13.18 4.26 25.36
CA ARG A 132 -11.99 3.45 25.68
C ARG A 132 -12.19 2.39 26.78
N HIS A 133 -13.21 2.53 27.61
CA HIS A 133 -13.54 1.54 28.65
C HIS A 133 -14.40 0.39 28.13
N ASN A 134 -14.90 0.48 26.90
CA ASN A 134 -15.82 -0.48 26.27
C ASN A 134 -15.16 -1.23 25.10
N LEU A 135 -13.82 -1.34 25.06
CA LEU A 135 -13.09 -1.91 23.93
C LEU A 135 -13.50 -3.36 23.64
N ASP A 136 -13.64 -4.18 24.68
CA ASP A 136 -14.06 -5.58 24.54
C ASP A 136 -15.44 -5.67 23.89
N ASP A 137 -16.40 -4.86 24.33
CA ASP A 137 -17.75 -4.81 23.75
C ASP A 137 -17.75 -4.30 22.30
N ILE A 138 -16.98 -3.24 22.02
CA ILE A 138 -16.83 -2.68 20.67
C ILE A 138 -16.33 -3.75 19.71
N LEU A 139 -15.27 -4.46 20.10
CA LEU A 139 -14.72 -5.52 19.27
C LEU A 139 -15.70 -6.70 19.21
N GLN A 140 -16.40 -7.05 20.30
CA GLN A 140 -17.44 -8.10 20.35
C GLN A 140 -18.58 -7.89 19.36
N ASN A 141 -18.92 -6.64 19.05
CA ASN A 141 -19.94 -6.31 18.07
C ASN A 141 -19.52 -6.60 16.61
N VAL A 142 -18.24 -6.88 16.33
CA VAL A 142 -17.79 -7.27 14.98
C VAL A 142 -18.35 -8.66 14.65
N PRO A 143 -19.22 -8.80 13.63
CA PRO A 143 -19.95 -10.04 13.36
C PRO A 143 -19.05 -11.18 12.86
N ASN A 144 -17.90 -10.84 12.25
CA ASN A 144 -16.96 -11.81 11.75
C ASN A 144 -16.01 -12.25 12.88
N HIS A 145 -16.10 -13.53 13.27
CA HIS A 145 -15.21 -14.10 14.27
C HIS A 145 -13.81 -14.40 13.74
N ASN A 146 -13.66 -14.66 12.44
CA ASN A 146 -12.38 -15.08 11.84
C ASN A 146 -11.71 -13.93 11.06
N VAL A 147 -11.33 -12.87 11.78
CA VAL A 147 -10.55 -11.76 11.19
C VAL A 147 -9.08 -12.16 11.12
N LYS A 148 -8.47 -11.99 9.95
CA LYS A 148 -7.06 -12.32 9.68
C LYS A 148 -6.20 -11.11 9.33
N VAL A 149 -6.80 -10.05 8.79
CA VAL A 149 -6.09 -8.80 8.46
C VAL A 149 -6.87 -7.61 9.00
N ILE A 150 -6.21 -6.80 9.81
CA ILE A 150 -6.70 -5.50 10.23
C ILE A 150 -5.81 -4.43 9.61
N VAL A 151 -6.43 -3.40 9.03
CA VAL A 151 -5.74 -2.15 8.73
C VAL A 151 -6.29 -1.11 9.69
N VAL A 152 -5.40 -0.46 10.44
CA VAL A 152 -5.74 0.54 11.45
C VAL A 152 -5.09 1.88 11.11
N THR A 153 -5.81 2.96 11.36
CA THR A 153 -5.31 4.34 11.24
C THR A 153 -5.88 5.22 12.36
N ASP A 154 -5.19 6.31 12.71
CA ASP A 154 -5.72 7.41 13.53
C ASP A 154 -6.12 8.64 12.69
N GLY A 155 -5.93 8.56 11.36
CA GLY A 155 -6.25 9.61 10.41
C GLY A 155 -5.41 10.89 10.54
N GLU A 156 -4.30 10.90 11.29
CA GLU A 156 -3.52 12.13 11.52
C GLU A 156 -2.70 12.56 10.29
N ARG A 157 -2.31 11.61 9.43
CA ARG A 157 -1.42 11.87 8.31
C ARG A 157 -1.87 11.14 7.05
N ILE A 158 -3.09 11.39 6.60
CA ILE A 158 -3.55 10.89 5.30
C ILE A 158 -2.64 11.46 4.21
N LEU A 159 -2.09 10.58 3.37
CA LEU A 159 -1.02 10.92 2.43
C LEU A 159 -1.33 12.17 1.58
N GLY A 160 -0.57 13.24 1.79
CA GLY A 160 -0.71 14.52 1.07
C GLY A 160 -1.85 15.43 1.53
N LEU A 161 -2.68 14.98 2.48
CA LEU A 161 -3.88 15.68 2.97
C LEU A 161 -3.81 16.03 4.46
N GLY A 162 -2.93 15.38 5.23
CA GLY A 162 -2.76 15.66 6.65
C GLY A 162 -3.87 15.05 7.52
N ASP A 163 -4.27 15.77 8.57
CA ASP A 163 -5.21 15.28 9.57
C ASP A 163 -6.64 15.32 9.03
N GLN A 164 -7.25 14.15 8.86
CA GLN A 164 -8.63 13.97 8.39
C GLN A 164 -9.53 13.35 9.46
N GLY A 165 -9.04 13.19 10.70
CA GLY A 165 -9.77 12.55 11.79
C GLY A 165 -10.40 11.21 11.38
N ILE A 166 -11.70 11.03 11.64
CA ILE A 166 -12.42 9.81 11.22
C ILE A 166 -12.52 9.62 9.71
N GLY A 167 -12.31 10.68 8.92
CA GLY A 167 -12.28 10.60 7.46
C GLY A 167 -11.19 9.66 6.97
N GLY A 168 -10.15 9.44 7.78
CA GLY A 168 -9.12 8.44 7.55
C GLY A 168 -9.65 7.00 7.41
N MET A 169 -10.86 6.68 7.86
CA MET A 169 -11.49 5.36 7.65
C MET A 169 -11.55 4.95 6.16
N GLY A 170 -11.59 5.91 5.23
CA GLY A 170 -11.51 5.62 3.79
C GLY A 170 -10.24 4.85 3.39
N ILE A 171 -9.13 5.06 4.10
CA ILE A 171 -7.84 4.45 3.80
C ILE A 171 -7.79 2.96 4.17
N PRO A 172 -8.08 2.52 5.42
CA PRO A 172 -8.20 1.09 5.74
C PRO A 172 -9.15 0.34 4.83
N ILE A 173 -10.29 0.96 4.49
CA ILE A 173 -11.28 0.39 3.57
C ILE A 173 -10.68 0.17 2.17
N GLY A 174 -9.99 1.18 1.62
CA GLY A 174 -9.34 1.09 0.32
C GLY A 174 -8.22 0.05 0.30
N LYS A 175 -7.34 0.05 1.31
CA LYS A 175 -6.26 -0.93 1.48
C LYS A 175 -6.77 -2.35 1.53
N LEU A 176 -7.81 -2.62 2.33
CA LEU A 176 -8.40 -3.96 2.42
C LEU A 176 -9.07 -4.38 1.11
N SER A 177 -9.59 -3.44 0.33
CA SER A 177 -10.08 -3.73 -1.02
C SER A 177 -8.94 -4.17 -1.95
N LEU A 178 -7.73 -3.61 -1.79
CA LEU A 178 -6.53 -4.04 -2.53
C LEU A 178 -5.95 -5.37 -2.00
N TYR A 179 -6.02 -5.64 -0.70
CA TYR A 179 -5.70 -6.97 -0.16
C TYR A 179 -6.51 -8.08 -0.82
N THR A 180 -7.80 -7.83 -1.03
CA THR A 180 -8.67 -8.78 -1.74
C THR A 180 -8.38 -8.81 -3.24
N THR A 181 -8.35 -7.66 -3.90
CA THR A 181 -8.27 -7.59 -5.37
C THR A 181 -6.91 -8.02 -5.90
N CYS A 182 -5.83 -7.62 -5.23
CA CYS A 182 -4.46 -7.90 -5.64
C CYS A 182 -3.91 -9.16 -4.95
N GLY A 183 -4.20 -9.34 -3.65
CA GLY A 183 -3.68 -10.45 -2.85
C GLY A 183 -4.60 -11.66 -2.75
N GLY A 184 -5.83 -11.58 -3.26
CA GLY A 184 -6.80 -12.68 -3.14
C GLY A 184 -7.22 -12.97 -1.70
N ILE A 185 -7.04 -12.06 -0.74
CA ILE A 185 -7.49 -12.29 0.64
C ILE A 185 -9.01 -12.10 0.69
N SER A 186 -9.74 -13.11 1.16
CA SER A 186 -11.20 -13.03 1.28
C SER A 186 -11.63 -11.80 2.10
N PRO A 187 -12.57 -10.97 1.59
CA PRO A 187 -13.04 -9.78 2.30
C PRO A 187 -13.69 -10.11 3.65
N ALA A 188 -14.22 -11.32 3.81
CA ALA A 188 -14.77 -11.84 5.07
C ALA A 188 -13.74 -11.96 6.21
N TYR A 189 -12.44 -11.91 5.89
CA TYR A 189 -11.35 -12.01 6.86
C TYR A 189 -10.65 -10.67 7.13
N THR A 190 -11.21 -9.58 6.62
CA THR A 190 -10.62 -8.25 6.72
C THR A 190 -11.45 -7.34 7.64
N LEU A 191 -10.78 -6.44 8.36
CA LEU A 191 -11.45 -5.49 9.25
C LEU A 191 -10.76 -4.11 9.21
N PRO A 192 -11.41 -3.08 8.66
CA PRO A 192 -10.91 -1.71 8.74
C PRO A 192 -11.21 -1.12 10.12
N ILE A 193 -10.23 -0.44 10.72
CA ILE A 193 -10.37 0.23 12.02
C ILE A 193 -9.88 1.68 11.91
N VAL A 194 -10.62 2.61 12.52
CA VAL A 194 -10.15 3.98 12.78
C VAL A 194 -10.17 4.26 14.27
N LEU A 195 -9.08 4.86 14.76
CA LEU A 195 -8.93 5.32 16.15
C LEU A 195 -9.29 6.80 16.21
N ASP A 196 -10.46 7.11 16.76
CA ASP A 196 -10.95 8.49 16.87
C ASP A 196 -10.51 9.09 18.22
N VAL A 197 -9.34 9.71 18.19
CA VAL A 197 -8.73 10.42 19.33
C VAL A 197 -8.91 11.93 19.25
N GLY A 198 -9.86 12.40 18.42
CA GLY A 198 -10.00 13.80 18.03
C GLY A 198 -9.23 14.14 16.75
N THR A 199 -9.29 15.41 16.35
CA THR A 199 -8.58 15.94 15.18
C THR A 199 -8.10 17.37 15.44
N ASN A 200 -6.91 17.71 14.95
CA ASN A 200 -6.37 19.07 14.98
C ASN A 200 -6.71 19.87 13.72
N ASN A 201 -7.52 19.31 12.82
CA ASN A 201 -8.00 20.00 11.63
C ASN A 201 -9.18 20.92 11.98
N GLN A 202 -8.92 22.23 12.04
CA GLN A 202 -9.93 23.22 12.40
C GLN A 202 -11.14 23.22 11.45
N GLN A 203 -10.94 22.92 10.16
CA GLN A 203 -12.05 22.86 9.19
C GLN A 203 -13.04 21.76 9.57
N LEU A 204 -12.54 20.60 10.02
CA LEU A 204 -13.40 19.49 10.47
C LEU A 204 -14.06 19.80 11.82
N LEU A 205 -13.35 20.47 12.74
CA LEU A 205 -13.92 20.89 14.02
C LEU A 205 -15.09 21.88 13.85
N ASP A 206 -14.97 22.77 12.87
CA ASP A 206 -15.99 23.78 12.55
C ASP A 206 -17.12 23.23 11.66
N ASP A 207 -16.93 22.07 11.02
CA ASP A 207 -17.92 21.47 10.13
C ASP A 207 -19.08 20.83 10.93
N PRO A 208 -20.34 21.31 10.77
CA PRO A 208 -21.51 20.72 11.41
C PRO A 208 -21.82 19.30 10.91
N LEU A 209 -21.30 18.88 9.75
CA LEU A 209 -21.47 17.53 9.23
C LEU A 209 -20.40 16.55 9.73
N TYR A 210 -19.29 17.02 10.31
CA TYR A 210 -18.23 16.15 10.81
C TYR A 210 -18.78 15.13 11.82
N MET A 211 -18.61 13.84 11.50
CA MET A 211 -19.17 12.75 12.31
C MET A 211 -18.21 12.24 13.41
N GLY A 212 -16.97 12.73 13.44
CA GLY A 212 -15.98 12.32 14.44
C GLY A 212 -16.07 13.12 15.73
N TRP A 213 -15.23 12.75 16.70
CA TRP A 213 -15.16 13.47 17.95
C TRP A 213 -14.63 14.89 17.73
N ARG A 214 -15.50 15.89 17.96
CA ARG A 214 -15.17 17.32 17.88
C ARG A 214 -14.33 17.76 19.08
N HIS A 215 -13.09 17.32 19.09
CA HIS A 215 -12.09 17.62 20.10
C HIS A 215 -10.72 17.63 19.41
N PRO A 216 -9.79 18.51 19.83
CA PRO A 216 -8.38 18.40 19.43
C PRO A 216 -7.83 17.00 19.73
N ARG A 217 -6.74 16.58 19.10
CA ARG A 217 -6.13 15.29 19.46
C ARG A 217 -5.74 15.28 20.94
N ILE A 218 -5.98 14.15 21.61
CA ILE A 218 -5.61 13.94 23.03
C ILE A 218 -4.10 14.07 23.26
N THR A 219 -3.69 14.12 24.53
CA THR A 219 -2.27 14.21 24.88
C THR A 219 -1.49 12.94 24.50
N ASP A 220 -0.18 13.06 24.31
CA ASP A 220 0.65 11.92 23.86
C ASP A 220 0.58 10.75 24.86
N ASP A 221 0.59 11.00 26.19
CA ASP A 221 0.50 9.94 27.21
C ASP A 221 -0.84 9.19 27.14
N GLU A 222 -1.95 9.92 27.02
CA GLU A 222 -3.28 9.33 26.86
C GLU A 222 -3.40 8.55 25.55
N TYR A 223 -2.78 9.06 24.48
CA TYR A 223 -2.74 8.43 23.18
C TYR A 223 -2.01 7.09 23.22
N TYR A 224 -0.79 7.04 23.76
CA TYR A 224 -0.02 5.81 23.82
C TYR A 224 -0.67 4.76 24.73
N GLN A 225 -1.32 5.17 25.82
CA GLN A 225 -2.10 4.24 26.65
C GLN A 225 -3.32 3.70 25.89
N PHE A 226 -4.08 4.58 25.23
CA PHE A 226 -5.27 4.18 24.50
C PHE A 226 -4.95 3.23 23.34
N VAL A 227 -3.90 3.52 22.56
CA VAL A 227 -3.47 2.62 21.49
C VAL A 227 -3.05 1.27 22.09
N ASP A 228 -2.35 1.25 23.22
CA ASP A 228 -1.97 0.00 23.89
C ASP A 228 -3.19 -0.83 24.28
N ASP A 229 -4.19 -0.20 24.92
CA ASP A 229 -5.43 -0.87 25.32
C ASP A 229 -6.15 -1.47 24.09
N VAL A 230 -6.20 -0.74 22.97
CA VAL A 230 -6.76 -1.23 21.71
C VAL A 230 -5.98 -2.42 21.16
N ILE A 231 -4.64 -2.35 21.14
CA ILE A 231 -3.80 -3.44 20.65
C ILE A 231 -3.97 -4.69 21.50
N GLN A 232 -4.01 -4.56 22.84
CA GLN A 232 -4.22 -5.72 23.71
C GLN A 232 -5.62 -6.32 23.52
N ALA A 233 -6.66 -5.50 23.35
CA ALA A 233 -8.02 -5.98 23.06
C ALA A 233 -8.09 -6.72 21.71
N ILE A 234 -7.42 -6.21 20.68
CA ILE A 234 -7.29 -6.89 19.37
C ILE A 234 -6.58 -8.24 19.53
N LYS A 235 -5.44 -8.28 20.23
CA LYS A 235 -4.67 -9.52 20.47
C LYS A 235 -5.49 -10.55 21.24
N ALA A 236 -6.28 -10.11 22.22
CA ALA A 236 -7.13 -11.00 23.01
C ALA A 236 -8.22 -11.65 22.15
N ARG A 237 -8.82 -10.89 21.23
CA ARG A 237 -9.89 -11.38 20.35
C ARG A 237 -9.38 -12.18 19.16
N TRP A 238 -8.30 -11.72 18.53
CA TRP A 238 -7.73 -12.28 17.30
C TRP A 238 -6.20 -12.37 17.42
N PRO A 239 -5.67 -13.37 18.13
CA PRO A 239 -4.24 -13.47 18.43
C PRO A 239 -3.36 -13.67 17.19
N ASP A 240 -3.89 -14.29 16.14
CA ASP A 240 -3.17 -14.61 14.89
C ASP A 240 -3.39 -13.57 13.79
N VAL A 241 -3.93 -12.39 14.13
CA VAL A 241 -4.23 -11.35 13.14
C VAL A 241 -2.96 -10.67 12.64
N LEU A 242 -2.90 -10.40 11.34
CA LEU A 242 -1.97 -9.44 10.76
C LEU A 242 -2.51 -8.03 10.98
N LEU A 243 -1.80 -7.22 11.75
CA LEU A 243 -2.15 -5.82 11.99
C LEU A 243 -1.25 -4.88 11.18
N GLN A 244 -1.83 -4.19 10.21
CA GLN A 244 -1.17 -3.14 9.45
C GLN A 244 -1.50 -1.76 10.02
N PHE A 245 -0.48 -1.00 10.39
CA PHE A 245 -0.60 0.42 10.70
C PHE A 245 -0.52 1.26 9.42
N GLU A 246 -1.40 2.24 9.29
CA GLU A 246 -1.51 3.10 8.10
C GLU A 246 -1.77 4.56 8.46
N ASP A 247 -1.11 5.49 7.77
CA ASP A 247 -1.34 6.94 7.79
C ASP A 247 -1.28 7.58 9.20
N PHE A 248 -0.48 6.99 10.09
CA PHE A 248 -0.13 7.59 11.38
C PHE A 248 0.87 8.74 11.20
N ALA A 249 0.77 9.76 12.04
CA ALA A 249 1.79 10.80 12.08
C ALA A 249 3.18 10.23 12.36
N GLN A 250 4.21 10.81 11.75
CA GLN A 250 5.59 10.32 11.86
C GLN A 250 6.06 10.21 13.33
N LYS A 251 5.62 11.14 14.19
CA LYS A 251 5.93 11.11 15.63
C LYS A 251 5.43 9.84 16.33
N ASN A 252 4.38 9.21 15.80
CA ASN A 252 3.72 8.03 16.37
C ASN A 252 4.08 6.75 15.59
N ALA A 253 4.11 6.80 14.25
CA ALA A 253 4.21 5.62 13.39
C ALA A 253 5.43 4.73 13.72
N MET A 254 6.62 5.32 13.85
CA MET A 254 7.85 4.57 14.12
C MET A 254 7.92 4.06 15.58
N PRO A 255 7.61 4.86 16.62
CA PRO A 255 7.49 4.34 17.99
C PRO A 255 6.49 3.19 18.13
N LEU A 256 5.31 3.30 17.51
CA LEU A 256 4.29 2.25 17.54
C LEU A 256 4.79 0.98 16.86
N LEU A 257 5.40 1.10 15.67
CA LEU A 257 6.00 -0.04 14.97
C LEU A 257 7.05 -0.74 15.85
N ASN A 258 7.98 0.01 16.44
CA ASN A 258 9.04 -0.55 17.27
C ASN A 258 8.53 -1.24 18.53
N ARG A 259 7.45 -0.69 19.13
CA ARG A 259 6.79 -1.29 20.30
C ARG A 259 6.11 -2.61 19.93
N TYR A 260 5.29 -2.63 18.87
CA TYR A 260 4.37 -3.73 18.62
C TYR A 260 4.88 -4.81 17.66
N ARG A 261 5.92 -4.55 16.85
CA ARG A 261 6.48 -5.54 15.91
C ARG A 261 6.92 -6.86 16.57
N ASN A 262 7.19 -6.81 17.88
CA ASN A 262 7.59 -7.97 18.68
C ASN A 262 6.49 -8.51 19.60
N GLU A 263 5.28 -7.95 19.54
CA GLU A 263 4.15 -8.35 20.39
C GLU A 263 2.98 -8.92 19.60
N ILE A 264 2.76 -8.45 18.39
CA ILE A 264 1.69 -8.88 17.47
C ILE A 264 2.27 -8.92 16.05
N CYS A 265 1.77 -9.83 15.21
CA CYS A 265 2.12 -9.89 13.80
C CYS A 265 1.71 -8.59 13.12
N SER A 266 2.67 -7.67 12.97
CA SER A 266 2.38 -6.30 12.55
C SER A 266 3.48 -5.69 11.72
N PHE A 267 3.09 -4.74 10.88
CA PHE A 267 3.98 -3.91 10.09
C PHE A 267 3.30 -2.57 9.81
N ASN A 268 4.07 -1.59 9.33
CA ASN A 268 3.54 -0.30 8.90
C ASN A 268 3.81 -0.12 7.40
N ASP A 269 2.78 0.06 6.58
CA ASP A 269 2.97 0.11 5.12
C ASP A 269 3.68 1.40 4.66
N ASP A 270 3.44 2.53 5.33
CA ASP A 270 4.10 3.80 5.00
C ASP A 270 5.61 3.75 5.20
N ILE A 271 6.07 3.00 6.20
CA ILE A 271 7.49 2.82 6.54
C ILE A 271 8.06 1.63 5.78
N GLN A 272 7.53 0.44 6.03
CA GLN A 272 8.09 -0.83 5.57
C GLN A 272 7.63 -1.19 4.16
N GLY A 273 6.35 -0.96 3.84
CA GLY A 273 5.80 -1.23 2.50
C GLY A 273 6.38 -0.32 1.43
N THR A 274 6.43 0.99 1.69
CA THR A 274 7.04 2.00 0.81
C THR A 274 8.52 1.70 0.56
N ALA A 275 9.25 1.30 1.62
CA ALA A 275 10.63 0.91 1.48
C ALA A 275 10.78 -0.34 0.62
N ALA A 276 9.99 -1.39 0.88
CA ALA A 276 10.06 -2.65 0.14
C ALA A 276 9.75 -2.48 -1.35
N VAL A 277 8.71 -1.71 -1.72
CA VAL A 277 8.41 -1.45 -3.13
C VAL A 277 9.52 -0.63 -3.78
N THR A 278 10.09 0.35 -3.07
CA THR A 278 11.18 1.19 -3.59
C THR A 278 12.44 0.38 -3.81
N VAL A 279 12.84 -0.45 -2.84
CA VAL A 279 13.98 -1.36 -2.96
C VAL A 279 13.76 -2.36 -4.10
N GLY A 280 12.59 -3.00 -4.19
CA GLY A 280 12.28 -3.93 -5.29
C GLY A 280 12.36 -3.26 -6.67
N THR A 281 11.88 -2.02 -6.78
CA THR A 281 11.98 -1.21 -8.00
C THR A 281 13.44 -0.86 -8.33
N LEU A 282 14.24 -0.52 -7.33
CA LEU A 282 15.66 -0.18 -7.50
C LEU A 282 16.50 -1.39 -7.88
N ILE A 283 16.24 -2.56 -7.31
CA ILE A 283 16.88 -3.82 -7.72
C ILE A 283 16.57 -4.09 -9.19
N ALA A 284 15.29 -4.02 -9.58
CA ALA A 284 14.87 -4.22 -10.97
C ALA A 284 15.52 -3.21 -11.93
N ALA A 285 15.52 -1.93 -11.56
CA ALA A 285 16.10 -0.87 -12.37
C ALA A 285 17.63 -1.01 -12.48
N SER A 286 18.32 -1.37 -11.40
CA SER A 286 19.78 -1.56 -11.38
C SER A 286 20.16 -2.74 -12.29
N HIS A 287 19.48 -3.87 -12.16
CA HIS A 287 19.67 -5.03 -13.05
C HIS A 287 19.35 -4.67 -14.51
N GLY A 288 18.26 -3.94 -14.74
CA GLY A 288 17.90 -3.42 -16.06
C GLY A 288 18.95 -2.47 -16.63
N ALA A 289 19.67 -1.73 -15.78
CA ALA A 289 20.82 -0.91 -16.15
C ALA A 289 22.13 -1.71 -16.32
N GLY A 290 22.13 -3.02 -16.04
CA GLY A 290 23.28 -3.91 -16.22
C GLY A 290 24.22 -3.97 -15.01
N SER A 291 23.73 -3.69 -13.80
CA SER A 291 24.53 -3.57 -12.58
C SER A 291 23.77 -4.00 -11.33
N GLN A 292 24.46 -4.26 -10.22
CA GLN A 292 23.83 -4.54 -8.92
C GLN A 292 23.50 -3.24 -8.18
N LEU A 293 22.60 -3.30 -7.19
CA LEU A 293 22.24 -2.13 -6.39
C LEU A 293 23.44 -1.66 -5.53
N SER A 294 24.21 -2.61 -5.00
CA SER A 294 25.46 -2.37 -4.26
C SER A 294 26.55 -1.66 -5.06
N GLU A 295 26.49 -1.70 -6.38
CA GLU A 295 27.45 -1.01 -7.26
C GLU A 295 27.09 0.47 -7.46
N GLN A 296 25.87 0.88 -7.13
CA GLN A 296 25.34 2.22 -7.41
C GLN A 296 25.80 3.26 -6.40
N LYS A 297 25.80 4.52 -6.83
CA LYS A 297 25.79 5.72 -5.97
C LYS A 297 24.42 6.36 -6.04
N ILE A 298 23.83 6.61 -4.88
CA ILE A 298 22.42 6.99 -4.74
C ILE A 298 22.34 8.37 -4.09
N VAL A 299 21.64 9.28 -4.76
CA VAL A 299 21.35 10.62 -4.24
C VAL A 299 19.85 10.76 -4.00
N PHE A 300 19.49 11.22 -2.80
CA PHE A 300 18.13 11.58 -2.43
C PHE A 300 17.97 13.10 -2.41
N LEU A 301 16.83 13.56 -2.91
CA LEU A 301 16.30 14.88 -2.65
C LEU A 301 15.09 14.76 -1.72
N GLY A 302 15.28 15.21 -0.48
CA GLY A 302 14.32 15.10 0.61
C GLY A 302 14.85 14.17 1.71
N ALA A 303 15.27 14.76 2.84
CA ALA A 303 15.77 14.03 4.00
C ALA A 303 14.76 14.00 5.17
N GLY A 304 13.46 13.93 4.86
CA GLY A 304 12.39 13.69 5.83
C GLY A 304 12.30 12.22 6.26
N SER A 305 11.24 11.84 6.99
CA SER A 305 10.97 10.44 7.37
C SER A 305 11.05 9.49 6.20
N ALA A 306 10.29 9.79 5.15
CA ALA A 306 10.13 8.88 4.02
C ALA A 306 11.48 8.64 3.33
N GLY A 307 12.22 9.72 3.01
CA GLY A 307 13.54 9.61 2.41
C GLY A 307 14.54 8.87 3.29
N CYS A 308 14.61 9.19 4.58
CA CYS A 308 15.54 8.52 5.49
C CYS A 308 15.16 7.04 5.71
N GLY A 309 13.87 6.73 5.79
CA GLY A 309 13.38 5.35 5.92
C GLY A 309 13.70 4.50 4.70
N ILE A 310 13.48 5.02 3.50
CA ILE A 310 13.86 4.35 2.25
C ILE A 310 15.39 4.18 2.18
N ALA A 311 16.16 5.21 2.53
CA ALA A 311 17.62 5.16 2.52
C ALA A 311 18.20 4.06 3.44
N GLU A 312 17.71 3.94 4.68
CA GLU A 312 18.14 2.88 5.60
C GLU A 312 17.83 1.47 5.06
N GLN A 313 16.72 1.31 4.33
CA GLN A 313 16.33 0.03 3.75
C GLN A 313 17.15 -0.32 2.50
N ILE A 314 17.53 0.68 1.70
CA ILE A 314 18.50 0.47 0.62
C ILE A 314 19.87 0.09 1.20
N ILE A 315 20.32 0.74 2.28
CA ILE A 315 21.57 0.40 2.97
C ILE A 315 21.52 -1.05 3.45
N ALA A 316 20.42 -1.48 4.07
CA ALA A 316 20.25 -2.87 4.50
C ALA A 316 20.34 -3.86 3.32
N GLN A 317 19.74 -3.53 2.17
CA GLN A 317 19.85 -4.35 0.96
C GLN A 317 21.29 -4.38 0.40
N ILE A 318 22.00 -3.25 0.38
CA ILE A 318 23.39 -3.20 -0.07
C ILE A 318 24.30 -4.05 0.83
N VAL A 319 24.05 -4.02 2.14
CA VAL A 319 24.76 -4.89 3.10
C VAL A 319 24.49 -6.37 2.82
N ARG A 320 23.24 -6.72 2.51
CA ARG A 320 22.85 -8.07 2.13
C ARG A 320 23.52 -8.54 0.83
N GLU A 321 23.78 -7.63 -0.09
CA GLU A 321 24.56 -7.90 -1.32
C GLU A 321 26.07 -8.06 -1.05
N GLY A 322 26.53 -7.87 0.18
CA GLY A 322 27.87 -8.27 0.65
C GLY A 322 28.79 -7.12 1.05
N LEU A 323 28.33 -5.87 1.00
CA LEU A 323 29.11 -4.72 1.48
C LEU A 323 29.01 -4.58 3.00
N SER A 324 30.00 -3.95 3.63
CA SER A 324 29.87 -3.52 5.01
C SER A 324 28.87 -2.36 5.15
N GLU A 325 28.30 -2.19 6.35
CA GLU A 325 27.39 -1.06 6.61
C GLU A 325 28.06 0.30 6.36
N GLU A 326 29.35 0.43 6.67
CA GLU A 326 30.11 1.66 6.41
C GLU A 326 30.22 1.95 4.90
N GLU A 327 30.57 0.94 4.09
CA GLU A 327 30.63 1.08 2.62
C GLU A 327 29.26 1.37 2.02
N ALA A 328 28.20 0.73 2.53
CA ALA A 328 26.83 0.96 2.09
C ALA A 328 26.38 2.41 2.36
N ARG A 329 26.67 2.93 3.55
CA ARG A 329 26.34 4.31 3.94
C ARG A 329 27.12 5.36 3.14
N GLN A 330 28.36 5.08 2.77
CA GLN A 330 29.16 5.97 1.90
C GLN A 330 28.62 6.10 0.47
N ARG A 331 27.68 5.24 0.06
CA ARG A 331 27.05 5.29 -1.27
C ARG A 331 25.75 6.08 -1.31
N VAL A 332 25.21 6.49 -0.15
CA VAL A 332 23.90 7.14 -0.04
C VAL A 332 24.05 8.58 0.44
N PHE A 333 23.57 9.52 -0.38
CA PHE A 333 23.72 10.96 -0.14
C PHE A 333 22.34 11.60 0.00
N MET A 334 22.07 12.22 1.16
CA MET A 334 20.77 12.84 1.47
C MET A 334 20.85 14.36 1.31
N VAL A 335 20.08 14.96 0.40
CA VAL A 335 20.01 16.41 0.22
C VAL A 335 18.69 16.94 0.77
N ASP A 336 18.74 17.84 1.75
CA ASP A 336 17.56 18.54 2.30
C ASP A 336 17.53 20.01 1.82
N ARG A 337 16.53 20.78 2.25
CA ARG A 337 16.40 22.23 1.99
C ARG A 337 17.62 23.06 2.39
N PHE A 338 18.47 22.55 3.28
CA PHE A 338 19.72 23.20 3.72
C PHE A 338 20.98 22.66 3.00
N GLY A 339 20.81 21.76 2.03
CA GLY A 339 21.89 21.10 1.29
C GLY A 339 22.14 19.65 1.71
N LEU A 340 23.25 19.08 1.26
CA LEU A 340 23.70 17.73 1.63
C LEU A 340 23.84 17.59 3.15
N LEU A 341 23.24 16.56 3.73
CA LEU A 341 23.39 16.23 5.14
C LEU A 341 24.86 15.91 5.46
N THR A 342 25.44 16.69 6.36
CA THR A 342 26.82 16.50 6.84
C THR A 342 26.88 16.50 8.36
N ASP A 343 27.91 15.88 8.92
CA ASP A 343 28.20 15.86 10.36
C ASP A 343 28.40 17.26 10.99
N GLY A 344 28.66 18.29 10.18
CA GLY A 344 28.75 19.68 10.60
C GLY A 344 27.43 20.46 10.64
N MET A 345 26.29 19.86 10.25
CA MET A 345 25.02 20.59 10.19
C MET A 345 24.39 20.78 11.58
N PRO A 346 23.90 21.99 11.91
CA PRO A 346 23.13 22.20 13.13
C PRO A 346 21.72 21.60 13.00
N ASN A 347 21.12 21.20 14.13
CA ASN A 347 19.73 20.76 14.23
C ASN A 347 19.36 19.51 13.41
N LEU A 348 20.31 18.57 13.22
CA LEU A 348 19.99 17.27 12.64
C LEU A 348 18.96 16.53 13.48
N LEU A 349 17.95 15.98 12.81
CA LEU A 349 16.94 15.15 13.46
C LEU A 349 17.54 13.78 13.80
N PRO A 350 17.05 13.08 14.85
CA PRO A 350 17.61 11.78 15.26
C PRO A 350 17.71 10.75 14.13
N PHE A 351 16.72 10.71 13.24
CA PHE A 351 16.69 9.79 12.10
C PHE A 351 17.60 10.21 10.93
N GLN A 352 18.12 11.43 10.92
CA GLN A 352 19.07 11.93 9.91
C GLN A 352 20.52 11.62 10.27
N ASN A 353 20.83 11.50 11.56
CA ASN A 353 22.21 11.39 12.06
C ASN A 353 23.01 10.22 11.45
N LYS A 354 22.36 9.12 11.11
CA LYS A 354 23.03 7.94 10.53
C LYS A 354 23.27 8.04 9.01
N LEU A 355 22.71 9.06 8.38
CA LEU A 355 22.72 9.26 6.92
C LEU A 355 23.54 10.50 6.50
N VAL A 356 24.30 11.07 7.44
CA VAL A 356 25.18 12.20 7.18
C VAL A 356 26.47 11.75 6.50
N GLN A 357 27.01 12.60 5.64
CA GLN A 357 28.35 12.44 5.09
C GLN A 357 29.37 13.18 5.95
N LYS A 358 30.54 12.59 6.16
CA LYS A 358 31.62 13.23 6.93
C LYS A 358 32.23 14.36 6.12
N ARG A 359 32.31 15.58 6.66
CA ARG A 359 32.91 16.72 5.93
C ARG A 359 34.35 16.46 5.48
N GLU A 360 35.10 15.67 6.23
CA GLU A 360 36.47 15.24 5.86
C GLU A 360 36.52 14.51 4.51
N GLN A 361 35.48 13.75 4.16
CA GLN A 361 35.40 13.00 2.90
C GLN A 361 35.00 13.87 1.70
N LEU A 362 34.58 15.12 1.95
CA LEU A 362 34.07 16.05 0.94
C LEU A 362 35.08 17.15 0.56
N GLN A 363 36.28 17.18 1.18
CA GLN A 363 37.27 18.25 0.98
C GLN A 363 37.77 18.39 -0.46
N SER A 364 37.69 17.32 -1.25
CA SER A 364 38.08 17.30 -2.66
C SER A 364 37.02 17.84 -3.60
N TRP A 365 35.82 18.17 -3.10
CA TRP A 365 34.73 18.66 -3.92
C TRP A 365 34.94 20.13 -4.27
N ASP A 366 34.68 20.48 -5.53
CA ASP A 366 34.78 21.86 -6.01
C ASP A 366 33.56 22.66 -5.56
N THR A 367 33.63 23.27 -4.38
CA THR A 367 32.48 23.92 -3.73
C THR A 367 32.83 25.31 -3.24
N THR A 368 32.07 26.31 -3.65
CA THR A 368 32.22 27.72 -3.26
C THR A 368 31.33 28.12 -2.07
N SER A 369 30.42 27.23 -1.66
CA SER A 369 29.38 27.44 -0.64
C SER A 369 29.51 26.42 0.49
N GLU A 370 29.24 26.84 1.74
CA GLU A 370 29.17 25.92 2.88
C GLU A 370 27.98 24.94 2.80
N ALA A 371 26.91 25.33 2.08
CA ALA A 371 25.75 24.49 1.81
C ALA A 371 25.88 23.89 0.40
N LEU A 372 25.93 22.57 0.31
CA LEU A 372 26.07 21.82 -0.94
C LEU A 372 24.70 21.57 -1.56
N SER A 373 24.44 22.18 -2.72
CA SER A 373 23.18 22.02 -3.44
C SER A 373 23.06 20.63 -4.08
N LEU A 374 21.86 20.24 -4.53
CA LEU A 374 21.67 18.99 -5.27
C LEU A 374 22.57 18.92 -6.52
N LEU A 375 22.73 20.03 -7.24
CA LEU A 375 23.59 20.07 -8.42
C LEU A 375 25.07 19.86 -8.06
N ASP A 376 25.55 20.45 -6.97
CA ASP A 376 26.92 20.24 -6.48
C ASP A 376 27.15 18.77 -6.14
N VAL A 377 26.18 18.14 -5.45
CA VAL A 377 26.22 16.71 -5.13
C VAL A 377 26.25 15.87 -6.41
N VAL A 378 25.40 16.16 -7.40
CA VAL A 378 25.38 15.40 -8.66
C VAL A 378 26.69 15.52 -9.43
N ARG A 379 27.30 16.71 -9.50
CA ARG A 379 28.59 16.94 -10.17
C ARG A 379 29.74 16.16 -9.53
N ASN A 380 29.78 16.15 -8.20
CA ASN A 380 30.89 15.53 -7.46
C ASN A 380 30.69 14.02 -7.25
N VAL A 381 29.49 13.59 -6.85
CA VAL A 381 29.16 12.17 -6.62
C VAL A 381 29.09 11.43 -7.94
N LYS A 382 28.58 12.05 -9.01
CA LYS A 382 28.25 11.38 -10.29
C LYS A 382 27.33 10.17 -10.05
N PRO A 383 26.12 10.39 -9.51
CA PRO A 383 25.25 9.32 -9.08
C PRO A 383 24.69 8.53 -10.26
N ASN A 384 24.33 7.28 -9.99
CA ASN A 384 23.61 6.42 -10.92
C ASN A 384 22.10 6.48 -10.67
N ILE A 385 21.72 6.79 -9.42
CA ILE A 385 20.33 6.83 -8.97
C ILE A 385 20.03 8.18 -8.34
N LEU A 386 18.92 8.79 -8.74
CA LEU A 386 18.38 10.02 -8.16
C LEU A 386 16.93 9.80 -7.71
N ILE A 387 16.66 9.93 -6.40
CA ILE A 387 15.34 9.67 -5.79
C ILE A 387 14.78 10.97 -5.21
N GLY A 388 13.53 11.31 -5.56
CA GLY A 388 12.84 12.52 -5.14
C GLY A 388 11.70 12.19 -4.20
N VAL A 389 11.75 12.73 -2.98
CA VAL A 389 10.75 12.53 -1.91
C VAL A 389 10.55 13.83 -1.12
N SER A 390 10.67 14.96 -1.80
CA SER A 390 10.68 16.30 -1.22
C SER A 390 9.30 16.94 -1.12
N GLY A 391 8.35 16.47 -1.92
CA GLY A 391 7.05 17.11 -2.13
C GLY A 391 7.12 18.45 -2.87
N GLN A 392 8.28 18.80 -3.45
CA GLN A 392 8.50 20.09 -4.11
C GLN A 392 8.67 19.92 -5.63
N PRO A 393 7.75 20.48 -6.43
CA PRO A 393 7.81 20.32 -7.87
C PRO A 393 8.95 21.12 -8.51
N GLY A 394 9.54 20.55 -9.57
CA GLY A 394 10.53 21.22 -10.41
C GLY A 394 11.97 21.21 -9.88
N LEU A 395 12.25 20.52 -8.77
CA LEU A 395 13.61 20.45 -8.22
C LEU A 395 14.55 19.52 -8.99
N PHE A 396 14.03 18.58 -9.79
CA PHE A 396 14.81 17.84 -10.78
C PHE A 396 14.87 18.66 -12.07
N THR A 397 15.80 19.62 -12.11
CA THR A 397 15.95 20.51 -13.27
C THR A 397 16.61 19.80 -14.45
N GLU A 398 16.44 20.35 -15.66
CA GLU A 398 17.12 19.85 -16.87
C GLU A 398 18.64 19.79 -16.68
N GLU A 399 19.23 20.81 -16.04
CA GLU A 399 20.67 20.85 -15.77
C GLU A 399 21.12 19.65 -14.92
N ILE A 400 20.39 19.35 -13.84
CA ILE A 400 20.70 18.24 -12.94
C ILE A 400 20.62 16.90 -13.67
N ILE A 401 19.53 16.66 -14.41
CA ILE A 401 19.32 15.40 -15.12
C ILE A 401 20.33 15.21 -16.24
N ARG A 402 20.63 16.27 -17.01
CA ARG A 402 21.67 16.20 -18.04
C ARG A 402 23.06 16.02 -17.45
N GLU A 403 23.38 16.66 -16.33
CA GLU A 403 24.66 16.46 -15.66
C GLU A 403 24.83 15.01 -15.18
N MET A 404 23.78 14.43 -14.60
CA MET A 404 23.77 13.01 -14.24
C MET A 404 23.98 12.11 -15.46
N HIS A 405 23.27 12.38 -16.56
CA HIS A 405 23.34 11.58 -17.80
C HIS A 405 24.72 11.64 -18.48
N LYS A 406 25.50 12.72 -18.30
CA LYS A 406 26.89 12.78 -18.82
C LYS A 406 27.79 11.68 -18.29
N HIS A 407 27.58 11.24 -17.05
CA HIS A 407 28.43 10.26 -16.37
C HIS A 407 27.77 8.90 -16.20
N CYS A 408 26.46 8.80 -16.36
CA CYS A 408 25.69 7.57 -16.30
C CYS A 408 24.81 7.46 -17.56
N PRO A 409 25.18 6.61 -18.54
CA PRO A 409 24.42 6.47 -19.79
C PRO A 409 22.97 6.05 -19.59
N ARG A 410 22.68 5.27 -18.54
CA ARG A 410 21.35 4.76 -18.23
C ARG A 410 20.96 5.11 -16.78
N PRO A 411 20.70 6.40 -16.49
CA PRO A 411 20.46 6.86 -15.13
C PRO A 411 19.09 6.38 -14.63
N ILE A 412 19.00 6.05 -13.34
CA ILE A 412 17.73 5.71 -12.69
C ILE A 412 17.21 6.95 -11.97
N VAL A 413 16.03 7.42 -12.36
CA VAL A 413 15.44 8.64 -11.79
C VAL A 413 14.04 8.34 -11.27
N MET A 414 13.85 8.49 -9.96
CA MET A 414 12.60 8.14 -9.28
C MET A 414 11.98 9.36 -8.59
N PRO A 415 11.15 10.16 -9.26
CA PRO A 415 10.43 11.24 -8.62
C PRO A 415 9.15 10.68 -7.95
N LEU A 416 9.24 10.42 -6.65
CA LEU A 416 8.25 9.66 -5.87
C LEU A 416 7.23 10.55 -5.14
N SER A 417 7.38 11.87 -5.19
CA SER A 417 6.46 12.78 -4.51
C SER A 417 5.04 12.70 -5.08
N ASN A 418 4.06 12.69 -4.16
CA ASN A 418 2.63 12.61 -4.44
C ASN A 418 1.90 13.89 -4.02
N PRO A 419 0.77 14.25 -4.66
CA PRO A 419 0.24 13.68 -5.92
C PRO A 419 1.08 14.13 -7.14
N THR A 420 0.62 13.86 -8.36
CA THR A 420 1.32 14.23 -9.62
C THR A 420 1.73 15.70 -9.71
N SER A 421 1.02 16.62 -9.04
CA SER A 421 1.37 18.05 -8.99
C SER A 421 2.58 18.39 -8.10
N ARG A 422 3.08 17.43 -7.32
CA ARG A 422 4.21 17.58 -6.39
C ARG A 422 5.47 16.83 -6.84
N VAL A 423 5.42 16.18 -8.00
CA VAL A 423 6.52 15.42 -8.58
C VAL A 423 7.74 16.32 -8.86
N GLU A 424 8.94 15.86 -8.50
CA GLU A 424 10.18 16.63 -8.66
C GLU A 424 10.47 16.99 -10.13
N ALA A 425 10.16 16.07 -11.05
CA ALA A 425 10.07 16.32 -12.49
C ALA A 425 9.14 15.29 -13.14
N THR A 426 8.46 15.68 -14.22
CA THR A 426 7.61 14.75 -14.94
C THR A 426 8.44 13.69 -15.69
N PRO A 427 7.90 12.47 -15.89
CA PRO A 427 8.56 11.45 -16.72
C PRO A 427 8.86 11.95 -18.14
N GLN A 428 7.97 12.76 -18.72
CA GLN A 428 8.18 13.39 -20.04
C GLN A 428 9.47 14.22 -20.06
N ASN A 429 9.69 15.04 -19.03
CA ASN A 429 10.88 15.87 -18.93
C ASN A 429 12.14 15.02 -18.82
N ILE A 430 12.16 14.08 -17.86
CA ILE A 430 13.32 13.21 -17.60
C ILE A 430 13.72 12.42 -18.84
N LEU A 431 12.76 11.78 -19.52
CA LEU A 431 13.02 11.00 -20.73
C LEU A 431 13.45 11.90 -21.89
N SER A 432 12.90 13.11 -22.03
CA SER A 432 13.33 14.04 -23.09
C SER A 432 14.76 14.55 -22.88
N TRP A 433 15.15 14.81 -21.63
CA TRP A 433 16.48 15.32 -21.27
C TRP A 433 17.57 14.25 -21.34
N THR A 434 17.19 12.97 -21.36
CA THR A 434 18.08 11.80 -21.45
C THR A 434 17.93 11.05 -22.76
N ASP A 435 17.25 11.64 -23.75
CA ASP A 435 17.02 11.00 -25.06
C ASP A 435 16.32 9.62 -25.00
N GLY A 436 15.59 9.36 -23.92
CA GLY A 436 14.87 8.11 -23.67
C GLY A 436 15.71 7.02 -22.98
N GLU A 437 16.92 7.35 -22.52
CA GLU A 437 17.82 6.39 -21.87
C GLU A 437 17.54 6.21 -20.37
N ALA A 438 16.98 7.22 -19.68
CA ALA A 438 16.69 7.09 -18.25
C ALA A 438 15.65 6.01 -17.94
N LEU A 439 15.88 5.27 -16.85
CA LEU A 439 14.86 4.41 -16.24
C LEU A 439 14.06 5.24 -15.23
N VAL A 440 12.76 5.36 -15.46
CA VAL A 440 11.87 6.22 -14.67
C VAL A 440 10.79 5.41 -13.97
N ALA A 441 10.65 5.60 -12.65
CA ALA A 441 9.53 5.08 -11.86
C ALA A 441 9.02 6.17 -10.91
N THR A 442 7.70 6.34 -10.83
CA THR A 442 7.06 7.45 -10.10
C THR A 442 6.21 6.97 -8.94
N GLY A 443 5.94 7.84 -7.96
CA GLY A 443 5.02 7.52 -6.85
C GLY A 443 3.55 7.57 -7.29
N SER A 444 3.21 8.54 -8.14
CA SER A 444 1.88 8.72 -8.72
C SER A 444 1.77 8.13 -10.14
N PRO A 445 0.57 7.80 -10.63
CA PRO A 445 0.38 7.26 -11.97
C PRO A 445 0.63 8.34 -13.05
N PHE A 446 1.26 7.95 -14.16
CA PHE A 446 1.45 8.77 -15.36
C PHE A 446 1.11 7.96 -16.62
N SER A 447 0.56 8.65 -17.63
CA SER A 447 0.38 8.05 -18.96
C SER A 447 1.73 7.71 -19.60
N PRO A 448 1.78 6.73 -20.52
CA PRO A 448 2.98 6.44 -21.28
C PRO A 448 3.51 7.69 -22.02
N VAL A 449 4.83 7.85 -22.03
CA VAL A 449 5.55 8.98 -22.62
C VAL A 449 6.05 8.62 -24.02
N THR A 450 5.97 9.55 -24.98
CA THR A 450 6.54 9.34 -26.31
C THR A 450 7.78 10.20 -26.51
N VAL A 451 8.92 9.58 -26.84
CA VAL A 451 10.18 10.26 -27.20
C VAL A 451 10.67 9.70 -28.53
N LYS A 452 10.93 10.58 -29.51
CA LYS A 452 11.41 10.22 -30.87
C LYS A 452 10.61 9.10 -31.55
N GLY A 453 9.29 9.06 -31.34
CA GLY A 453 8.39 8.05 -31.91
C GLY A 453 8.36 6.72 -31.17
N LYS A 454 9.15 6.53 -30.11
CA LYS A 454 9.09 5.37 -29.21
C LYS A 454 8.25 5.70 -27.97
N GLN A 455 7.37 4.78 -27.60
CA GLN A 455 6.53 4.90 -26.41
C GLN A 455 7.21 4.20 -25.23
N TYR A 456 7.17 4.85 -24.06
CA TYR A 456 7.77 4.42 -22.82
C TYR A 456 6.67 4.33 -21.74
N PRO A 457 6.32 3.11 -21.27
CA PRO A 457 5.44 2.95 -20.13
C PRO A 457 6.14 3.48 -18.86
N ILE A 458 5.39 4.19 -18.01
CA ILE A 458 5.91 4.70 -16.74
C ILE A 458 5.47 3.78 -15.62
N ALA A 459 6.44 3.16 -14.95
CA ALA A 459 6.17 2.31 -13.80
C ALA A 459 5.76 3.16 -12.59
N GLN A 460 4.73 2.72 -11.87
CA GLN A 460 4.37 3.30 -10.58
C GLN A 460 4.97 2.46 -9.46
N CYS A 461 5.82 3.07 -8.63
CA CYS A 461 6.33 2.51 -7.40
C CYS A 461 5.21 2.51 -6.33
N ASN A 462 4.27 1.58 -6.47
CA ASN A 462 3.06 1.51 -5.66
C ASN A 462 3.12 0.37 -4.66
N ASN A 463 2.88 0.65 -3.37
CA ASN A 463 2.88 -0.34 -2.28
C ASN A 463 1.93 -1.52 -2.53
N SER A 464 0.94 -1.36 -3.41
CA SER A 464 0.00 -2.42 -3.81
C SER A 464 0.69 -3.66 -4.42
N TYR A 465 1.93 -3.54 -4.88
CA TYR A 465 2.72 -4.70 -5.28
C TYR A 465 3.23 -5.54 -4.10
N ILE A 466 3.27 -4.98 -2.89
CA ILE A 466 3.96 -5.55 -1.73
C ILE A 466 2.96 -6.05 -0.68
N PHE A 467 2.18 -5.15 -0.06
CA PHE A 467 1.38 -5.52 1.11
C PHE A 467 0.38 -6.65 0.84
N PRO A 468 -0.28 -6.77 -0.33
CA PRO A 468 -1.20 -7.89 -0.55
C PRO A 468 -0.49 -9.24 -0.56
N GLY A 469 0.71 -9.30 -1.15
CA GLY A 469 1.55 -10.50 -1.17
C GLY A 469 2.08 -10.85 0.21
N ILE A 470 2.50 -9.86 1.01
CA ILE A 470 2.89 -10.07 2.42
C ILE A 470 1.73 -10.66 3.20
N GLY A 471 0.54 -10.05 3.14
CA GLY A 471 -0.61 -10.54 3.90
C GLY A 471 -1.03 -11.93 3.50
N LEU A 472 -1.04 -12.24 2.20
CA LEU A 472 -1.30 -13.59 1.73
C LEU A 472 -0.24 -14.59 2.23
N GLY A 473 1.04 -14.21 2.23
CA GLY A 473 2.14 -15.05 2.74
C GLY A 473 2.04 -15.31 4.23
N VAL A 474 1.75 -14.28 5.03
CA VAL A 474 1.52 -14.39 6.47
C VAL A 474 0.36 -15.33 6.77
N ILE A 475 -0.79 -15.14 6.11
CA ILE A 475 -1.98 -15.98 6.32
C ILE A 475 -1.73 -17.43 5.88
N ALA A 476 -1.12 -17.64 4.72
CA ALA A 476 -0.93 -18.97 4.16
C ALA A 476 0.10 -19.79 4.94
N SER A 477 1.16 -19.15 5.45
CA SER A 477 2.18 -19.80 6.26
C SER A 477 1.82 -19.89 7.74
N GLY A 478 0.87 -19.07 8.22
CA GLY A 478 0.59 -18.93 9.66
C GLY A 478 1.73 -18.22 10.39
N ALA A 479 2.33 -17.21 9.77
CA ALA A 479 3.45 -16.48 10.36
C ALA A 479 3.00 -15.65 11.58
N SER A 480 3.71 -15.82 12.68
CA SER A 480 3.46 -15.10 13.94
C SER A 480 4.01 -13.67 13.95
N ARG A 481 4.90 -13.32 13.02
CA ARG A 481 5.53 -11.99 12.87
C ARG A 481 5.84 -11.67 11.42
N VAL A 482 5.99 -10.38 11.14
CA VAL A 482 6.60 -9.86 9.90
C VAL A 482 8.02 -9.40 10.23
N THR A 483 9.03 -10.01 9.61
CA THR A 483 10.45 -9.68 9.81
C THR A 483 10.99 -8.81 8.68
N ASP A 484 12.14 -8.17 8.91
CA ASP A 484 12.79 -7.36 7.87
C ASP A 484 13.26 -8.24 6.70
N GLU A 485 13.67 -9.48 6.95
CA GLU A 485 14.02 -10.43 5.89
C GLU A 485 12.82 -10.87 5.05
N MET A 486 11.62 -10.95 5.62
CA MET A 486 10.39 -11.19 4.85
C MET A 486 10.10 -10.01 3.91
N LEU A 487 10.31 -8.77 4.36
CA LEU A 487 10.14 -7.57 3.54
C LEU A 487 11.18 -7.49 2.43
N MET A 488 12.43 -7.85 2.71
CA MET A 488 13.47 -7.95 1.68
C MET A 488 13.14 -9.02 0.65
N ALA A 489 12.66 -10.20 1.08
CA ALA A 489 12.24 -11.26 0.16
C ALA A 489 11.07 -10.81 -0.74
N ALA A 490 10.14 -10.01 -0.21
CA ALA A 490 9.08 -9.41 -1.03
C ALA A 490 9.66 -8.45 -2.10
N SER A 491 10.64 -7.63 -1.71
CA SER A 491 11.34 -6.68 -2.60
C SER A 491 12.09 -7.40 -3.72
N GLU A 492 12.90 -8.41 -3.38
CA GLU A 492 13.65 -9.24 -4.32
C GLU A 492 12.70 -9.97 -5.29
N THR A 493 11.58 -10.50 -4.77
CA THR A 493 10.60 -11.23 -5.59
C THR A 493 9.87 -10.30 -6.56
N LEU A 494 9.53 -9.08 -6.13
CA LEU A 494 8.98 -8.05 -7.03
C LEU A 494 9.97 -7.76 -8.17
N ALA A 495 11.25 -7.60 -7.83
CA ALA A 495 12.29 -7.31 -8.81
C ALA A 495 12.44 -8.43 -9.85
N GLN A 496 12.35 -9.69 -9.42
CA GLN A 496 12.41 -10.87 -10.30
C GLN A 496 11.24 -10.96 -11.29
N HIS A 497 10.13 -10.27 -11.03
CA HIS A 497 8.99 -10.22 -11.96
C HIS A 497 9.08 -9.05 -12.95
N SER A 498 10.12 -8.21 -12.87
CA SER A 498 10.32 -7.10 -13.80
C SER A 498 10.39 -7.55 -15.26
N PRO A 499 9.52 -7.03 -16.14
CA PRO A 499 9.60 -7.28 -17.58
C PRO A 499 10.97 -6.88 -18.16
N LEU A 500 11.51 -5.74 -17.71
CA LEU A 500 12.82 -5.25 -18.13
C LEU A 500 13.94 -6.25 -17.80
N VAL A 501 13.91 -6.86 -16.61
CA VAL A 501 14.91 -7.85 -16.19
C VAL A 501 14.74 -9.17 -16.96
N ASN A 502 13.51 -9.61 -17.16
CA ASN A 502 13.22 -10.92 -17.76
C ASN A 502 13.36 -10.93 -19.29
N ASN A 503 13.03 -9.82 -19.96
CA ASN A 503 12.97 -9.73 -21.43
C ASN A 503 14.07 -8.82 -22.01
N GLY A 504 14.80 -8.06 -21.19
CA GLY A 504 15.73 -7.02 -21.63
C GLY A 504 15.06 -5.72 -22.09
N GLU A 505 13.73 -5.70 -22.21
CA GLU A 505 12.91 -4.57 -22.60
C GLU A 505 11.57 -4.52 -21.84
N GLY A 506 10.89 -3.39 -21.89
CA GLY A 506 9.62 -3.16 -21.19
C GLY A 506 9.77 -2.33 -19.91
N PRO A 507 8.70 -2.22 -19.11
CA PRO A 507 8.69 -1.43 -17.88
C PRO A 507 9.56 -2.05 -16.78
N VAL A 508 10.01 -1.21 -15.84
CA VAL A 508 10.80 -1.61 -14.66
C VAL A 508 10.01 -2.51 -13.73
N LEU A 509 8.69 -2.32 -13.62
CA LEU A 509 7.80 -3.14 -12.81
C LEU A 509 6.79 -3.87 -13.69
N PRO A 510 6.20 -4.98 -13.20
CA PRO A 510 5.09 -5.65 -13.87
C PRO A 510 3.92 -4.71 -14.17
N GLU A 511 3.05 -5.10 -15.11
CA GLU A 511 1.78 -4.41 -15.31
C GLU A 511 0.78 -4.78 -14.21
N LEU A 512 -0.19 -3.89 -13.94
CA LEU A 512 -1.17 -4.11 -12.86
C LEU A 512 -2.03 -5.36 -13.10
N LYS A 513 -2.30 -5.74 -14.35
CA LYS A 513 -3.02 -6.97 -14.68
C LYS A 513 -2.33 -8.24 -14.14
N ASP A 514 -1.01 -8.20 -13.93
CA ASP A 514 -0.21 -9.33 -13.45
C ASP A 514 -0.02 -9.31 -11.91
N ILE A 515 -0.60 -8.32 -11.22
CA ILE A 515 -0.35 -8.10 -9.78
C ILE A 515 -0.74 -9.28 -8.88
N GLN A 516 -1.75 -10.07 -9.28
CA GLN A 516 -2.14 -11.28 -8.54
C GLN A 516 -1.08 -12.38 -8.64
N THR A 517 -0.44 -12.51 -9.80
CA THR A 517 0.67 -13.44 -10.01
C THR A 517 1.86 -13.04 -9.14
N VAL A 518 2.19 -11.75 -9.15
CA VAL A 518 3.26 -11.17 -8.32
C VAL A 518 2.95 -11.36 -6.82
N SER A 519 1.72 -11.10 -6.39
CA SER A 519 1.30 -11.25 -4.99
C SER A 519 1.42 -12.70 -4.50
N ARG A 520 1.09 -13.69 -5.33
CA ARG A 520 1.28 -15.12 -4.99
C ARG A 520 2.76 -15.50 -4.90
N ALA A 521 3.59 -14.99 -5.80
CA ALA A 521 5.02 -15.22 -5.76
C ALA A 521 5.65 -14.63 -4.49
N ILE A 522 5.28 -13.38 -4.16
CA ILE A 522 5.69 -12.72 -2.91
C ILE A 522 5.21 -13.52 -1.71
N ALA A 523 3.95 -13.95 -1.69
CA ALA A 523 3.40 -14.76 -0.60
C ALA A 523 4.21 -16.05 -0.35
N PHE A 524 4.65 -16.71 -1.43
CA PHE A 524 5.51 -17.89 -1.33
C PHE A 524 6.88 -17.56 -0.77
N ALA A 525 7.55 -16.51 -1.27
CA ALA A 525 8.86 -16.09 -0.78
C ALA A 525 8.82 -15.66 0.69
N VAL A 526 7.83 -14.84 1.05
CA VAL A 526 7.56 -14.38 2.42
C VAL A 526 7.28 -15.56 3.35
N GLY A 527 6.39 -16.48 2.94
CA GLY A 527 6.06 -17.66 3.73
C GLY A 527 7.27 -18.59 3.92
N LYS A 528 8.13 -18.73 2.91
CA LYS A 528 9.36 -19.51 3.00
C LYS A 528 10.33 -18.91 4.02
N VAL A 529 10.57 -17.60 3.96
CA VAL A 529 11.44 -16.91 4.94
C VAL A 529 10.86 -17.01 6.35
N ALA A 530 9.55 -16.87 6.51
CA ALA A 530 8.89 -17.06 7.81
C ALA A 530 9.16 -18.45 8.39
N GLN A 531 9.12 -19.50 7.57
CA GLN A 531 9.42 -20.88 7.99
C GLN A 531 10.91 -21.08 8.32
N GLU A 532 11.81 -20.46 7.55
CA GLU A 532 13.26 -20.53 7.77
C GLU A 532 13.69 -19.83 9.06
N GLN A 533 13.05 -18.72 9.41
CA GLN A 533 13.29 -17.96 10.63
C GLN A 533 12.51 -18.48 11.84
N GLY A 534 11.72 -19.55 11.69
CA GLY A 534 10.93 -20.13 12.77
C GLY A 534 9.72 -19.28 13.20
N MET A 535 9.30 -18.31 12.38
CA MET A 535 8.10 -17.51 12.59
C MET A 535 6.83 -18.25 12.17
N ALA A 536 6.97 -19.31 11.36
CA ALA A 536 5.91 -20.19 10.89
C ALA A 536 6.35 -21.67 10.97
N VAL A 537 5.40 -22.60 10.99
CA VAL A 537 5.68 -24.04 10.96
C VAL A 537 6.29 -24.41 9.60
N LYS A 538 7.44 -25.09 9.61
CA LYS A 538 8.10 -25.55 8.39
C LYS A 538 7.27 -26.61 7.68
N THR A 539 6.93 -26.37 6.42
CA THR A 539 6.22 -27.30 5.53
C THR A 539 7.03 -27.56 4.26
N SER A 540 6.55 -28.44 3.38
CA SER A 540 7.12 -28.53 2.03
C SER A 540 6.72 -27.30 1.19
N ALA A 541 7.46 -27.06 0.11
CA ALA A 541 7.15 -25.97 -0.83
C ALA A 541 5.76 -26.18 -1.48
N GLU A 542 5.43 -27.42 -1.82
CA GLU A 542 4.13 -27.79 -2.40
C GLU A 542 2.99 -27.53 -1.42
N ALA A 543 3.19 -27.84 -0.13
CA ALA A 543 2.21 -27.57 0.90
C ALA A 543 1.97 -26.07 1.09
N LEU A 544 3.04 -25.25 1.06
CA LEU A 544 2.90 -23.80 1.15
C LEU A 544 2.19 -23.22 -0.09
N LEU A 545 2.54 -23.66 -1.30
CA LEU A 545 1.85 -23.26 -2.53
C LEU A 545 0.36 -23.64 -2.51
N GLN A 546 0.04 -24.82 -2.00
CA GLN A 546 -1.35 -25.24 -1.82
C GLN A 546 -2.07 -24.36 -0.80
N ALA A 547 -1.44 -24.03 0.33
CA ALA A 547 -2.02 -23.14 1.34
C ALA A 547 -2.28 -21.72 0.79
N ILE A 548 -1.37 -21.21 -0.06
CA ILE A 548 -1.56 -19.96 -0.80
C ILE A 548 -2.78 -20.07 -1.72
N SER A 549 -2.86 -21.14 -2.53
CA SER A 549 -4.01 -21.36 -3.43
C SER A 549 -5.33 -21.51 -2.69
N ASP A 550 -5.33 -22.15 -1.52
CA ASP A 550 -6.53 -22.38 -0.70
C ASP A 550 -7.02 -21.09 -0.01
N ASN A 551 -6.11 -20.17 0.31
CA ASN A 551 -6.45 -18.85 0.85
C ASN A 551 -6.72 -17.81 -0.23
N PHE A 552 -6.41 -18.08 -1.50
CA PHE A 552 -6.67 -17.17 -2.62
C PHE A 552 -8.14 -17.21 -3.03
N TRP A 553 -8.90 -16.24 -2.55
CA TRP A 553 -10.30 -16.01 -2.85
C TRP A 553 -10.48 -15.47 -4.27
N LEU A 554 -11.55 -15.91 -4.92
CA LEU A 554 -12.01 -15.41 -6.21
C LEU A 554 -13.43 -14.83 -6.07
N PRO A 555 -13.77 -13.76 -6.79
CA PRO A 555 -15.09 -13.13 -6.76
C PRO A 555 -16.12 -13.94 -7.57
N GLU A 556 -16.39 -15.17 -7.12
CA GLU A 556 -17.41 -16.05 -7.67
C GLU A 556 -18.53 -16.26 -6.63
N TYR A 557 -19.79 -16.26 -7.08
CA TYR A 557 -20.90 -16.64 -6.22
C TYR A 557 -20.81 -18.11 -5.80
N ARG A 558 -21.07 -18.35 -4.52
CA ARG A 558 -21.11 -19.71 -3.95
C ARG A 558 -22.54 -20.19 -3.85
N ASN A 559 -22.77 -21.49 -4.02
CA ASN A 559 -24.08 -22.08 -3.78
C ASN A 559 -24.40 -22.06 -2.28
N TYR A 560 -25.61 -21.67 -1.92
CA TYR A 560 -26.05 -21.66 -0.53
C TYR A 560 -27.05 -22.77 -0.24
N ARG A 561 -27.04 -23.27 0.99
CA ARG A 561 -28.08 -24.11 1.56
C ARG A 561 -28.56 -23.49 2.85
N ARG A 562 -29.87 -23.47 3.05
CA ARG A 562 -30.46 -22.92 4.27
C ARG A 562 -30.25 -23.87 5.44
N THR A 563 -29.85 -23.33 6.59
CA THR A 563 -29.92 -24.04 7.87
C THR A 563 -30.92 -23.35 8.78
N SER A 564 -31.49 -24.10 9.73
CA SER A 564 -32.14 -23.48 10.87
C SER A 564 -31.10 -22.75 11.74
N ILE A 565 -31.54 -21.67 12.39
CA ILE A 565 -30.79 -21.01 13.46
C ILE A 565 -30.71 -21.93 14.67
#